data_AF-A0A954VFB4-F1
#
_entry.id   AF-A0A954VFB4-F1
#
_cell.length_a   1.000
_cell.length_b   1.000
_cell.length_c   1.000
_cell.angle_alpha   90.00
_cell.angle_beta   90.00
_cell.angle_gamma   90.00
#
_symmetry.space_group_name_H-M   'P 1'
#
loop_
_entity.id
_entity.type
_entity.pdbx_description
1 polymer ?
#
loop_
_entity_poly.entity_id
_entity_poly.type
_entity_poly.pdbx_seq_one_letter_code
_entity_poly.pdbx_strand_id
1 'polypeptide(L)'
;MSDNFNAGQLSFVDKEGHEWDVTITLAEAMRIDRVDFSAYTEHPVSMLRPSEEFKKELLDNPPLLFALMYYAVKPQADMLGLDEESFCQRIDGSCIEEACVAMLRSVANFIRAMATVLLPLADGLERAIAESRK
;
A
#
# COMPACT_ATOMS: atom_id res chain seq x y z
N MET A 1 0.88 18.46 -20.66
CA MET A 1 2.19 17.81 -20.44
C MET A 1 1.98 16.86 -19.29
N SER A 2 1.74 15.60 -19.60
CA SER A 2 1.72 14.53 -18.62
C SER A 2 3.17 14.21 -18.32
N ASP A 3 3.64 14.61 -17.14
CA ASP A 3 4.90 14.09 -16.63
C ASP A 3 4.76 12.57 -16.54
N ASN A 4 5.38 11.86 -17.49
CA ASN A 4 5.62 10.43 -17.39
C ASN A 4 6.69 10.22 -16.31
N PHE A 5 6.30 10.42 -15.05
CA PHE A 5 7.00 9.83 -13.95
C PHE A 5 6.85 8.32 -14.08
N ASN A 6 7.98 7.62 -13.97
CA ASN A 6 8.03 6.17 -13.94
C ASN A 6 7.30 5.72 -12.67
N ALA A 7 5.97 5.63 -12.74
CA ALA A 7 5.14 5.02 -11.72
C ALA A 7 5.46 3.52 -11.80
N GLY A 8 6.49 3.10 -11.05
CA GLY A 8 6.79 1.67 -10.91
C GLY A 8 5.53 0.90 -10.52
N GLN A 9 5.57 -0.43 -10.63
CA GLN A 9 4.41 -1.30 -10.43
C GLN A 9 3.57 -0.88 -9.20
N LEU A 10 2.33 -0.44 -9.45
CA LEU A 10 1.32 0.00 -8.46
C LEU A 10 0.24 -1.06 -8.25
N SER A 11 0.50 -2.29 -8.67
CA SER A 11 -0.40 -3.41 -8.54
C SER A 11 0.34 -4.66 -8.06
N PHE A 12 -0.39 -5.60 -7.48
CA PHE A 12 0.14 -6.91 -7.11
C PHE A 12 -0.87 -7.99 -7.51
N VAL A 13 -0.42 -9.24 -7.60
CA VAL A 13 -1.27 -10.37 -7.98
C VAL A 13 -1.46 -11.29 -6.79
N ASP A 14 -2.71 -11.69 -6.52
CA ASP A 14 -3.01 -12.66 -5.47
C ASP A 14 -2.81 -14.12 -5.92
N LYS A 15 -2.92 -15.07 -4.99
CA LYS A 15 -2.72 -16.49 -5.29
C LYS A 15 -3.77 -17.08 -6.24
N GLU A 16 -4.89 -16.40 -6.45
CA GLU A 16 -5.94 -16.78 -7.40
C GLU A 16 -5.74 -16.12 -8.78
N GLY A 17 -4.67 -15.35 -8.95
CA GLY A 17 -4.33 -14.65 -10.19
C GLY A 17 -5.09 -13.34 -10.40
N HIS A 18 -5.74 -12.80 -9.35
CA HIS A 18 -6.39 -11.50 -9.43
C HIS A 18 -5.37 -10.38 -9.24
N GLU A 19 -5.41 -9.38 -10.12
CA GLU A 19 -4.57 -8.18 -10.01
C GLU A 19 -5.29 -7.10 -9.20
N TRP A 20 -4.59 -6.54 -8.21
CA TRP A 20 -5.09 -5.54 -7.29
C TRP A 20 -4.35 -4.22 -7.50
N ASP A 21 -5.08 -3.14 -7.77
CA ASP A 21 -4.51 -1.79 -7.93
C ASP A 21 -4.47 -1.05 -6.59
N VAL A 22 -3.28 -0.70 -6.10
CA VAL A 22 -3.12 0.04 -4.82
C VAL A 22 -2.96 1.55 -5.01
N THR A 23 -3.26 2.09 -6.19
CA THR A 23 -3.16 3.53 -6.47
C THR A 23 -3.99 4.36 -5.51
N ILE A 24 -3.33 5.26 -4.78
CA ILE A 24 -3.99 6.22 -3.88
C ILE A 24 -4.35 7.46 -4.69
N THR A 25 -5.64 7.61 -5.03
CA THR A 25 -6.18 8.90 -5.47
C THR A 25 -6.70 9.71 -4.28
N LEU A 26 -7.21 10.93 -4.55
CA LEU A 26 -7.89 11.71 -3.52
C LEU A 26 -9.09 10.95 -2.90
N ALA A 27 -9.80 10.13 -3.70
CA ALA A 27 -10.93 9.36 -3.20
C ALA A 27 -10.49 8.28 -2.21
N GLU A 28 -9.43 7.55 -2.52
CA GLU A 28 -8.84 6.54 -1.64
C GLU A 28 -8.27 7.18 -0.37
N ALA A 29 -7.54 8.29 -0.51
CA ALA A 29 -7.02 9.02 0.65
C ALA A 29 -8.13 9.51 1.59
N MET A 30 -9.22 10.07 1.05
CA MET A 30 -10.39 10.46 1.85
C MET A 30 -11.08 9.28 2.54
N ARG A 31 -11.04 8.08 1.92
CA ARG A 31 -11.60 6.87 2.50
C ARG A 31 -10.73 6.37 3.64
N ILE A 32 -9.42 6.29 3.42
CA ILE A 32 -8.42 5.90 4.43
C ILE A 32 -8.54 6.83 5.64
N ASP A 33 -8.62 8.16 5.44
CA ASP A 33 -8.75 9.14 6.52
C ASP A 33 -10.06 9.01 7.34
N ARG A 34 -11.04 8.20 6.90
CA ARG A 34 -12.29 7.93 7.63
C ARG A 34 -12.28 6.60 8.39
N VAL A 35 -11.25 5.79 8.21
CA VAL A 35 -11.11 4.50 8.86
C VAL A 35 -10.52 4.70 10.25
N ASP A 36 -11.02 3.93 11.21
CA ASP A 36 -10.42 3.83 12.53
C ASP A 36 -9.26 2.84 12.52
N PHE A 37 -8.03 3.36 12.67
CA PHE A 37 -6.80 2.56 12.74
C PHE A 37 -6.32 2.33 14.18
N SER A 38 -7.15 2.60 15.21
CA SER A 38 -6.74 2.46 16.61
C SER A 38 -6.31 1.04 17.01
N ALA A 39 -6.70 0.02 16.23
CA ALA A 39 -6.25 -1.36 16.40
C ALA A 39 -4.79 -1.57 15.98
N TYR A 40 -4.21 -0.69 15.17
CA TYR A 40 -2.87 -0.82 14.59
C TYR A 40 -1.89 0.22 15.09
N THR A 41 -2.36 1.40 15.51
CA THR A 41 -1.50 2.49 15.98
C THR A 41 -2.25 3.42 16.95
N GLU A 42 -1.51 4.02 17.88
CA GLU A 42 -2.03 5.07 18.77
C GLU A 42 -1.97 6.46 18.11
N HIS A 43 -1.31 6.57 16.96
CA HIS A 43 -1.11 7.83 16.25
C HIS A 43 -2.21 8.06 15.20
N PRO A 44 -2.67 9.30 14.99
CA PRO A 44 -3.62 9.61 13.92
C PRO A 44 -3.07 9.24 12.54
N VAL A 45 -3.84 8.48 11.78
CA VAL A 45 -3.52 8.12 10.38
C VAL A 45 -4.24 9.09 9.46
N SER A 46 -3.49 9.81 8.63
CA SER A 46 -4.06 10.67 7.59
C SER A 46 -3.13 10.76 6.38
N MET A 47 -3.63 10.32 5.23
CA MET A 47 -2.97 10.48 3.94
C MET A 47 -3.05 11.93 3.46
N LEU A 48 -4.11 12.66 3.82
CA LEU A 48 -4.31 14.06 3.42
C LEU A 48 -3.49 15.05 4.26
N ARG A 49 -3.17 14.67 5.50
CA ARG A 49 -2.41 15.49 6.46
C ARG A 49 -1.42 14.59 7.23
N PRO A 50 -0.42 14.02 6.55
CA PRO A 50 0.50 13.07 7.16
C PRO A 50 1.36 13.74 8.23
N SER A 51 1.22 13.30 9.48
CA SER A 51 2.10 13.70 10.58
C SER A 51 3.46 13.03 10.48
N GLU A 52 4.46 13.52 11.21
CA GLU A 52 5.79 12.88 11.25
C GLU A 52 5.73 11.49 11.89
N GLU A 53 4.86 11.30 12.88
CA GLU A 53 4.60 10.01 13.52
C GLU A 53 4.03 9.02 12.51
N PHE A 54 3.01 9.43 11.73
CA PHE A 54 2.44 8.58 10.69
C PHE A 54 3.49 8.17 9.64
N LYS A 55 4.36 9.11 9.23
CA LYS A 55 5.45 8.81 8.29
C LYS A 55 6.43 7.78 8.84
N LYS A 56 6.70 7.80 10.15
CA LYS A 56 7.55 6.83 10.83
C LYS A 56 6.85 5.47 10.95
N GLU A 57 5.59 5.46 11.37
CA GLU A 57 4.77 4.25 11.49
C GLU A 57 4.64 3.51 10.14
N LEU A 58 4.54 4.24 9.02
CA LEU A 58 4.53 3.63 7.69
C LEU A 58 5.76 2.75 7.39
N LEU A 59 6.90 3.03 8.03
CA LEU A 59 8.16 2.29 7.85
C LEU A 59 8.34 1.21 8.92
N ASP A 60 7.89 1.49 10.14
CA ASP A 60 8.21 0.68 11.32
C ASP A 60 7.04 -0.23 11.77
N ASN A 61 5.85 -0.08 11.18
CA ASN A 61 4.62 -0.80 11.56
C ASN A 61 4.03 -1.60 10.38
N PRO A 62 4.51 -2.83 10.11
CA PRO A 62 3.99 -3.67 9.04
C PRO A 62 2.48 -3.96 9.11
N PRO A 63 1.87 -4.21 10.29
CA PRO A 63 0.42 -4.33 10.40
C PRO A 63 -0.36 -3.12 9.87
N LEU A 64 0.11 -1.90 10.17
CA LEU A 64 -0.51 -0.68 9.65
C LEU A 64 -0.38 -0.59 8.12
N LEU A 65 0.79 -0.92 7.57
CA LEU A 65 1.01 -0.92 6.11
C LEU A 65 0.04 -1.87 5.40
N PHE A 66 -0.18 -3.07 5.97
CA PHE A 66 -1.15 -4.03 5.44
C PHE A 66 -2.59 -3.51 5.54
N ALA A 67 -2.96 -2.91 6.67
CA ALA A 67 -4.30 -2.33 6.84
C ALA A 67 -4.54 -1.23 5.78
N LEU A 68 -3.58 -0.33 5.58
CA LEU A 68 -3.66 0.70 4.55
C LEU A 68 -3.79 0.13 3.14
N MET A 69 -3.05 -0.94 2.83
CA MET A 69 -3.17 -1.67 1.56
C MET A 69 -4.58 -2.23 1.38
N TYR A 70 -5.13 -2.92 2.38
CA TYR A 70 -6.50 -3.44 2.32
C TYR A 70 -7.51 -2.33 2.06
N TYR A 71 -7.43 -1.21 2.78
CA TYR A 71 -8.36 -0.09 2.58
C TYR A 71 -8.19 0.63 1.23
N ALA A 72 -7.01 0.57 0.61
CA ALA A 72 -6.80 1.04 -0.76
C ALA A 72 -7.54 0.16 -1.77
N VAL A 73 -7.47 -1.17 -1.60
CA VAL A 73 -8.10 -2.13 -2.52
C VAL A 73 -9.53 -2.52 -2.16
N LYS A 74 -10.02 -2.12 -0.98
CA LYS A 74 -11.35 -2.47 -0.48
C LYS A 74 -12.48 -2.28 -1.50
N PRO A 75 -12.52 -1.21 -2.32
CA PRO A 75 -13.57 -1.05 -3.33
C PRO A 75 -13.56 -2.16 -4.38
N GLN A 76 -12.36 -2.63 -4.76
CA GLN A 76 -12.18 -3.73 -5.70
C GLN A 76 -12.64 -5.05 -5.04
N ALA A 77 -12.33 -5.26 -3.76
CA ALA A 77 -12.77 -6.43 -3.01
C ALA A 77 -14.31 -6.45 -2.88
N ASP A 78 -14.91 -5.30 -2.55
CA ASP A 78 -16.36 -5.13 -2.46
C ASP A 78 -17.05 -5.42 -3.81
N MET A 79 -16.46 -5.00 -4.93
CA MET A 79 -16.97 -5.30 -6.28
C MET A 79 -16.94 -6.80 -6.62
N LEU A 80 -16.01 -7.55 -6.04
CA LEU A 80 -15.91 -9.00 -6.18
C LEU A 80 -16.75 -9.76 -5.15
N GLY A 81 -17.43 -9.05 -4.24
CA GLY A 81 -18.20 -9.66 -3.16
C GLY A 81 -17.34 -10.34 -2.11
N LEU A 82 -16.09 -9.90 -1.92
CA LEU A 82 -15.17 -10.43 -0.93
C LEU A 82 -15.23 -9.59 0.35
N ASP A 83 -15.40 -10.26 1.48
CA ASP A 83 -15.13 -9.65 2.78
C ASP A 83 -13.63 -9.63 3.09
N GLU A 84 -13.26 -8.99 4.19
CA GLU A 84 -11.86 -8.88 4.63
C GLU A 84 -11.22 -10.24 4.84
N GLU A 85 -11.95 -11.19 5.42
CA GLU A 85 -11.44 -12.55 5.67
C GLU A 85 -11.14 -13.27 4.35
N SER A 86 -12.08 -13.25 3.40
CA SER A 86 -11.93 -13.85 2.08
C SER A 86 -10.80 -13.20 1.29
N PHE A 87 -10.65 -11.88 1.38
CA PHE A 87 -9.51 -11.17 0.81
C PHE A 87 -8.20 -11.66 1.43
N CYS A 88 -8.09 -11.68 2.76
CA CYS A 88 -6.88 -12.11 3.46
C CYS A 88 -6.50 -13.56 3.11
N GLN A 89 -7.48 -14.44 2.92
CA GLN A 89 -7.22 -15.82 2.50
C GLN A 89 -6.55 -15.92 1.13
N ARG A 90 -6.71 -14.93 0.24
CA ARG A 90 -6.07 -14.89 -1.09
C ARG A 90 -4.64 -14.37 -1.08
N ILE A 91 -4.25 -13.69 -0.01
CA ILE A 91 -2.93 -13.08 0.11
C ILE A 91 -1.95 -14.09 0.72
N ASP A 92 -0.90 -14.43 -0.02
CA ASP A 92 0.22 -15.21 0.48
C ASP A 92 1.47 -14.35 0.74
N GLY A 93 2.57 -14.96 1.20
CA GLY A 93 3.81 -14.25 1.49
C GLY A 93 4.39 -13.51 0.29
N SER A 94 4.28 -14.08 -0.92
CA SER A 94 4.76 -13.46 -2.15
C SER A 94 3.88 -12.27 -2.57
N CYS A 95 2.56 -12.39 -2.34
CA CYS A 95 1.62 -11.29 -2.54
C CYS A 95 1.94 -10.12 -1.60
N ILE A 96 2.25 -10.39 -0.33
CA ILE A 96 2.58 -9.34 0.65
C ILE A 96 3.83 -8.58 0.23
N GLU A 97 4.87 -9.28 -0.22
CA GLU A 97 6.11 -8.67 -0.70
C GLU A 97 5.85 -7.68 -1.84
N GLU A 98 5.12 -8.11 -2.86
CA GLU A 98 4.78 -7.28 -4.03
C GLU A 98 3.83 -6.14 -3.64
N ALA A 99 2.84 -6.41 -2.80
CA ALA A 99 1.90 -5.41 -2.33
C ALA A 99 2.59 -4.34 -1.48
N CYS A 100 3.58 -4.69 -0.67
CA CYS A 100 4.40 -3.72 0.07
C CYS A 100 5.14 -2.78 -0.89
N VAL A 101 5.80 -3.32 -1.93
CA VAL A 101 6.49 -2.50 -2.94
C VAL A 101 5.50 -1.55 -3.63
N ALA A 102 4.37 -2.08 -4.08
CA ALA A 102 3.35 -1.31 -4.77
C ALA A 102 2.76 -0.21 -3.87
N MET A 103 2.52 -0.53 -2.59
CA MET A 103 1.98 0.41 -1.61
C MET A 103 2.95 1.54 -1.30
N LEU A 104 4.25 1.24 -1.10
CA LEU A 104 5.28 2.26 -0.88
C LEU A 104 5.38 3.22 -2.07
N ARG A 105 5.32 2.70 -3.31
CA ARG A 105 5.29 3.50 -4.53
C ARG A 105 4.03 4.36 -4.62
N SER A 106 2.88 3.79 -4.26
CA SER A 106 1.60 4.51 -4.26
C SER A 106 1.59 5.67 -3.27
N VAL A 107 2.04 5.44 -2.03
CA VAL A 107 2.19 6.50 -1.02
C VAL A 107 3.21 7.55 -1.46
N ALA A 108 4.34 7.15 -2.05
CA ALA A 108 5.34 8.09 -2.59
C ALA A 108 4.79 8.97 -3.71
N ASN A 109 3.91 8.41 -4.56
CA ASN A 109 3.26 9.14 -5.65
C ASN A 109 2.24 10.14 -5.12
N PHE A 110 1.46 9.77 -4.09
CA PHE A 110 0.46 10.64 -3.49
C PHE A 110 1.09 11.71 -2.56
N ILE A 111 1.93 11.28 -1.62
CA ILE A 111 2.63 12.13 -0.64
C ILE A 111 4.04 12.40 -1.14
N ARG A 112 4.18 13.32 -2.09
CA ARG A 112 5.46 13.62 -2.75
C ARG A 112 6.60 13.99 -1.79
N ALA A 113 6.29 14.53 -0.62
CA ALA A 113 7.29 14.84 0.42
C ALA A 113 8.02 13.60 0.95
N MET A 114 7.44 12.40 0.80
CA MET A 114 8.04 11.13 1.25
C MET A 114 8.77 10.39 0.12
N ALA A 115 8.68 10.86 -1.13
CA ALA A 115 9.18 10.12 -2.29
C ALA A 115 10.69 9.82 -2.22
N THR A 116 11.49 10.72 -1.64
CA THR A 116 12.94 10.54 -1.47
C THR A 116 13.31 9.44 -0.48
N VAL A 117 12.40 9.05 0.41
CA VAL A 117 12.58 7.97 1.38
C VAL A 117 11.95 6.68 0.88
N LEU A 118 10.70 6.75 0.41
CA LEU A 118 9.90 5.57 0.07
C LEU A 118 10.31 4.92 -1.25
N LEU A 119 10.69 5.69 -2.28
CA LEU A 119 11.07 5.09 -3.57
C LEU A 119 12.35 4.27 -3.47
N PRO A 120 13.45 4.74 -2.83
CA PRO A 120 14.65 3.91 -2.64
C PRO A 120 14.38 2.64 -1.81
N LEU A 121 13.48 2.71 -0.82
CA LEU A 121 13.08 1.55 -0.04
C LEU A 121 12.30 0.54 -0.88
N ALA A 122 11.33 1.00 -1.67
CA ALA A 122 10.58 0.15 -2.59
C ALA A 122 11.50 -0.55 -3.59
N ASP A 123 12.43 0.19 -4.20
CA ASP A 123 13.40 -0.35 -5.17
C ASP A 123 14.38 -1.33 -4.51
N GLY A 124 14.75 -1.09 -3.24
CA GLY A 124 15.57 -2.02 -2.45
C GLY A 124 14.86 -3.33 -2.17
N LEU A 125 13.59 -3.25 -1.77
CA LEU A 125 12.74 -4.40 -1.49
C LEU A 125 12.48 -5.22 -2.77
N GLU A 126 12.12 -4.57 -3.88
CA GLU A 126 11.91 -5.23 -5.17
C GLU A 126 13.15 -6.01 -5.64
N ARG A 127 14.36 -5.45 -5.46
CA ARG A 127 15.62 -6.15 -5.76
C ARG A 127 15.82 -7.37 -4.85
N ALA A 128 15.59 -7.23 -3.55
CA ALA A 128 15.75 -8.33 -2.59
C ALA A 128 14.78 -9.49 -2.88
N ILE A 129 13.54 -9.18 -3.27
CA ILE A 129 12.54 -10.17 -3.71
C ILE A 129 13.04 -10.88 -4.98
N ALA A 130 13.51 -10.12 -5.97
CA ALA A 130 14.01 -10.69 -7.23
C ALA A 130 15.25 -11.58 -7.05
N GLU A 131 16.10 -11.28 -6.06
CA GLU A 131 17.27 -12.10 -5.70
C GLU A 131 16.87 -13.38 -4.95
N SER A 132 15.86 -13.32 -4.09
CA SER A 132 15.37 -14.47 -3.32
C SER A 132 14.62 -15.51 -4.18
N ARG A 133 14.17 -15.12 -5.37
CA ARG A 133 13.45 -15.98 -6.33
C ARG A 133 14.37 -16.66 -7.37
N LYS A 134 15.68 -16.42 -7.33
CA LYS A 134 16.69 -17.06 -8.21
C LYS A 134 17.26 -18.32 -7.58
#